data_AF-A0A2S9JQY7-F1
#
_entry.id   AF-A0A2S9JQY7-F1
#
_cell.length_a   1.000
_cell.length_b   1.000
_cell.length_c   1.000
_cell.angle_alpha   90.00
_cell.angle_beta   90.00
_cell.angle_gamma   90.00
#
_symmetry.space_group_name_H-M   'P 1'
#
loop_
_entity.id
_entity.type
_entity.pdbx_description
1 polymer ?
#
loop_
_entity_poly.entity_id
_entity_poly.type
_entity_poly.pdbx_seq_one_letter_code
_entity_poly.pdbx_strand_id
1 'polypeptide(L)'
;MGIGIAYFAIIPATHVSRLRLTANFFSYFTIQTNTLVFLGLIFSLAAPASRPGQWVQRPPVRSALLSYVVMTSIIYALVLQTAWRPTGWQARGDQILHYAVPVLYAIDWLFWVRRGALLWRHALWWLLFPAAYAVYTLIHGHFSGFYPYPFIDVPEIGLGETVVNMAWMTAGFLGLGTLVVTIDRLICRYGARKARAL
;
A
#
# COMPACT_ATOMS: atom_id res chain seq x y z
N MET A 1 4.14 3.93 15.33
CA MET A 1 5.44 4.61 15.47
C MET A 1 5.96 5.16 14.14
N GLY A 2 6.05 4.37 13.05
CA GLY A 2 6.59 4.84 11.75
C GLY A 2 5.90 6.07 11.13
N ILE A 3 4.56 6.11 11.10
CA ILE A 3 3.80 7.26 10.54
C ILE A 3 4.04 8.54 11.37
N GLY A 4 4.03 8.43 12.70
CA GLY A 4 4.31 9.57 13.58
C GLY A 4 5.74 10.10 13.40
N ILE A 5 6.73 9.20 13.33
CA ILE A 5 8.13 9.58 13.06
C ILE A 5 8.23 10.28 11.70
N ALA A 6 7.61 9.75 10.64
CA ALA A 6 7.63 10.38 9.32
C ALA A 6 6.96 11.76 9.34
N TYR A 7 5.81 11.90 10.01
CA TYR A 7 5.07 13.16 10.10
C TYR A 7 5.86 14.25 10.83
N PHE A 8 6.39 13.95 12.03
CA PHE A 8 7.14 14.92 12.83
C PHE A 8 8.51 15.26 12.24
N ALA A 9 9.08 14.36 11.43
CA ALA A 9 10.36 14.61 10.78
C ALA A 9 10.23 15.43 9.48
N ILE A 10 9.05 15.46 8.83
CA ILE A 10 8.81 16.14 7.54
C ILE A 10 8.23 17.55 7.70
N ILE A 11 7.66 17.90 8.86
CA ILE A 11 7.02 19.22 9.08
C ILE A 11 7.95 20.12 9.92
N PRO A 12 8.87 20.87 9.32
CA PRO A 12 9.55 21.97 10.00
C PRO A 12 8.54 23.09 10.31
N ALA A 13 8.73 23.74 11.44
CA ALA A 13 7.92 24.87 11.87
C ALA A 13 8.29 26.15 11.10
N THR A 14 7.92 26.28 9.82
CA THR A 14 8.10 27.55 9.06
C THR A 14 7.01 27.79 8.01
N HIS A 15 6.68 29.08 7.82
CA HIS A 15 5.85 29.85 6.85
C HIS A 15 4.83 29.24 5.85
N VAL A 16 4.80 27.93 5.61
CA VAL A 16 3.76 27.25 4.82
C VAL A 16 2.60 26.85 5.74
N SER A 17 1.36 26.97 5.27
CA SER A 17 0.20 26.51 6.04
C SER A 17 0.39 25.04 6.44
N ARG A 18 0.36 24.76 7.75
CA ARG A 18 0.48 23.40 8.31
C ARG A 18 -0.52 22.44 7.67
N LEU A 19 -1.71 22.93 7.32
CA LEU A 19 -2.75 22.18 6.62
C LEU A 19 -2.27 21.65 5.26
N ARG A 20 -1.52 22.45 4.49
CA ARG A 20 -0.98 22.05 3.18
C ARG A 20 0.08 20.96 3.33
N LEU A 21 0.97 21.09 4.32
CA LEU A 21 1.99 20.07 4.60
C LEU A 21 1.36 18.74 5.04
N THR A 22 0.34 18.81 5.90
CA THR A 22 -0.44 17.64 6.32
C THR A 22 -1.16 16.99 5.12
N ALA A 23 -1.79 17.78 4.26
CA ALA A 23 -2.46 17.28 3.05
C ALA A 23 -1.46 16.56 2.13
N ASN A 24 -0.29 17.16 1.88
CA ASN A 24 0.76 16.57 1.06
C ASN A 24 1.29 15.26 1.69
N PHE A 25 1.49 15.22 3.01
CA PHE A 25 1.91 14.03 3.71
C PHE A 25 0.91 12.87 3.54
N PHE A 26 -0.39 13.12 3.66
CA PHE A 26 -1.42 12.12 3.42
C PHE A 26 -1.70 11.84 1.93
N SER A 27 -1.10 12.60 1.02
CA SER A 27 -1.19 12.37 -0.43
C SER A 27 -0.24 11.30 -0.94
N TYR A 28 0.71 10.83 -0.12
CA TYR A 28 1.57 9.71 -0.49
C TYR A 28 0.83 8.37 -0.37
N PHE A 29 0.87 7.55 -1.42
CA PHE A 29 0.30 6.20 -1.42
C PHE A 29 0.85 5.37 -0.25
N THR A 30 2.17 5.43 -0.03
CA THR A 30 2.86 4.79 1.09
C THR A 30 2.20 5.10 2.44
N ILE A 31 1.85 6.36 2.69
CA ILE A 31 1.23 6.79 3.95
C ILE A 31 -0.21 6.27 4.05
N GLN A 32 -0.99 6.38 2.97
CA GLN A 32 -2.36 5.87 2.95
C GLN A 32 -2.40 4.36 3.19
N THR A 33 -1.58 3.57 2.49
CA THR A 33 -1.59 2.11 2.62
C THR A 33 -1.10 1.62 3.98
N ASN A 34 -0.04 2.25 4.52
CA ASN A 34 0.44 1.93 5.86
C ASN A 34 -0.58 2.32 6.93
N THR A 35 -1.33 3.41 6.73
CA THR A 35 -2.42 3.80 7.62
C THR A 35 -3.55 2.78 7.58
N LEU A 36 -3.94 2.31 6.39
CA LEU A 36 -4.96 1.26 6.24
C LEU A 36 -4.54 -0.05 6.90
N VAL A 37 -3.28 -0.47 6.76
CA VAL A 37 -2.73 -1.64 7.46
C VAL A 37 -2.77 -1.44 8.97
N PHE A 38 -2.29 -0.29 9.46
CA PHE A 38 -2.29 0.02 10.89
C PHE A 38 -3.71 -0.03 11.48
N LEU A 39 -4.66 0.68 10.86
CA LEU A 39 -6.06 0.68 11.30
C LEU A 39 -6.67 -0.71 11.21
N GLY A 40 -6.38 -1.47 10.15
CA GLY A 40 -6.88 -2.83 9.98
C GLY A 40 -6.40 -3.79 11.08
N LEU A 41 -5.13 -3.70 11.46
CA LEU A 41 -4.58 -4.48 12.57
C LEU A 41 -5.20 -4.04 13.92
N ILE A 42 -5.35 -2.72 14.14
CA ILE A 42 -5.99 -2.21 15.35
C ILE A 42 -7.43 -2.69 15.48
N PHE A 43 -8.25 -2.60 14.42
CA PHE A 43 -9.63 -3.09 14.45
C PHE A 43 -9.70 -4.62 14.62
N SER A 44 -8.74 -5.36 14.07
CA SER A 44 -8.66 -6.82 14.25
C SER A 44 -8.34 -7.21 15.69
N LEU A 45 -7.52 -6.43 16.40
CA LEU A 45 -7.07 -6.73 17.77
C LEU A 45 -8.00 -6.15 18.84
N ALA A 46 -8.34 -4.87 18.73
CA ALA A 46 -9.06 -4.13 19.77
C ALA A 46 -10.59 -4.27 19.66
N ALA A 47 -11.12 -4.53 18.46
CA ALA A 47 -12.55 -4.61 18.24
C ALA A 47 -12.93 -5.70 17.20
N PRO A 48 -12.48 -6.96 17.38
CA PRO A 48 -12.68 -8.03 16.38
C PRO A 48 -14.14 -8.30 16.04
N ALA A 49 -15.05 -8.15 17.01
CA ALA A 49 -16.48 -8.37 16.82
C ALA A 49 -17.22 -7.17 16.17
N SER A 50 -16.58 -6.01 16.06
CA SER A 50 -17.16 -4.83 15.42
C SER A 50 -17.32 -5.02 13.91
N ARG A 51 -18.21 -4.25 13.26
CA ARG A 51 -18.35 -4.29 11.79
C ARG A 51 -17.02 -4.02 11.06
N PRO A 52 -16.22 -3.00 11.41
CA PRO A 52 -14.89 -2.78 10.81
C PRO A 52 -13.92 -3.94 11.09
N GLY A 53 -13.90 -4.46 12.33
CA GLY A 53 -13.06 -5.59 12.70
C GLY A 53 -13.36 -6.85 11.90
N GLN A 54 -14.64 -7.19 11.74
CA GLN A 54 -15.06 -8.34 10.92
C GLN A 54 -14.75 -8.13 9.44
N TRP A 55 -14.95 -6.91 8.93
CA TRP A 55 -14.69 -6.58 7.52
C TRP A 55 -13.21 -6.71 7.17
N VAL A 56 -12.32 -6.14 7.98
CA VAL A 56 -10.88 -6.16 7.70
C VAL A 56 -10.27 -7.54 7.89
N GLN A 57 -10.86 -8.40 8.72
CA GLN A 57 -10.44 -9.80 8.87
C GLN A 57 -10.77 -10.67 7.66
N ARG A 58 -11.61 -10.20 6.71
CA ARG A 58 -11.95 -10.98 5.51
C ARG A 58 -10.71 -11.23 4.65
N PRO A 59 -10.44 -12.46 4.19
CA PRO A 59 -9.26 -12.78 3.39
C PRO A 59 -9.05 -11.87 2.17
N PRO A 60 -10.10 -11.51 1.38
CA PRO A 60 -9.91 -10.59 0.25
C PRO A 60 -9.45 -9.20 0.66
N VAL A 61 -9.83 -8.70 1.85
CA VAL A 61 -9.43 -7.37 2.34
C VAL A 61 -7.98 -7.40 2.83
N ARG A 62 -7.60 -8.39 3.64
CA ARG A 62 -6.19 -8.56 4.08
C ARG A 62 -5.25 -8.75 2.89
N SER A 63 -5.69 -9.45 1.86
CA SER A 63 -4.91 -9.67 0.65
C SER A 63 -4.78 -8.41 -0.23
N ALA A 64 -5.80 -7.55 -0.23
CA ALA A 64 -5.72 -6.23 -0.86
C ALA A 64 -4.65 -5.36 -0.16
N LEU A 65 -4.74 -5.26 1.17
CA LEU A 65 -3.79 -4.51 1.98
C LEU A 65 -2.36 -5.01 1.79
N LEU A 66 -2.16 -6.33 1.74
CA LEU A 66 -0.87 -6.95 1.42
C LEU A 66 -0.35 -6.47 0.07
N SER A 67 -1.19 -6.56 -0.97
CA SER A 67 -0.81 -6.15 -2.33
C SER A 67 -0.39 -4.67 -2.37
N TYR A 68 -1.06 -3.81 -1.60
CA TYR A 68 -0.72 -2.39 -1.55
C TYR A 68 0.61 -2.12 -0.88
N VAL A 69 0.86 -2.69 0.31
CA VAL A 69 2.13 -2.44 1.02
C VAL A 69 3.32 -3.12 0.35
N VAL A 70 3.12 -4.28 -0.29
CA VAL A 70 4.18 -4.94 -1.07
C VAL A 70 4.47 -4.17 -2.35
N MET A 71 3.45 -3.65 -3.05
CA MET A 71 3.71 -2.78 -4.21
C MET A 71 4.49 -1.53 -3.81
N THR A 72 4.13 -0.92 -2.68
CA THR A 72 4.88 0.21 -2.10
C THR A 72 6.36 -0.13 -1.89
N SER A 73 6.69 -1.30 -1.34
CA SER A 73 8.09 -1.76 -1.24
C SER A 73 8.78 -1.91 -2.59
N ILE A 74 8.09 -2.53 -3.55
CA ILE A 74 8.63 -2.82 -4.88
C ILE A 74 8.97 -1.52 -5.59
N ILE A 75 8.02 -0.58 -5.66
CA ILE A 75 8.23 0.71 -6.32
C ILE A 75 9.30 1.53 -5.61
N TYR A 76 9.34 1.50 -4.28
CA TYR A 76 10.42 2.16 -3.55
C TYR A 76 11.78 1.61 -3.94
N ALA A 77 11.97 0.28 -3.87
CA ALA A 77 13.25 -0.35 -4.15
C ALA A 77 13.69 -0.19 -5.61
N LEU A 78 12.76 -0.23 -6.55
CA LEU A 78 13.07 -0.19 -7.99
C LEU A 78 13.16 1.23 -8.55
N VAL A 79 12.36 2.18 -8.03
CA VAL A 79 12.15 3.49 -8.66
C VAL A 79 12.62 4.64 -7.76
N LEU A 80 12.33 4.59 -6.45
CA LEU A 80 12.44 5.79 -5.60
C LEU A 80 13.69 5.83 -4.70
N GLN A 81 14.26 4.69 -4.33
CA GLN A 81 15.34 4.63 -3.32
C GLN A 81 16.59 5.42 -3.71
N THR A 82 16.84 5.58 -5.01
CA THR A 82 18.01 6.32 -5.52
C THR A 82 17.76 7.83 -5.55
N ALA A 83 16.49 8.23 -5.71
CA ALA A 83 16.06 9.62 -5.80
C ALA A 83 15.81 10.26 -4.42
N TRP A 84 15.45 9.46 -3.41
CA TRP A 84 15.17 9.93 -2.05
C TRP A 84 16.21 9.41 -1.06
N ARG A 85 17.01 10.33 -0.47
CA ARG A 85 18.08 9.99 0.49
C ARG A 85 17.80 10.59 1.88
N PRO A 86 16.81 10.07 2.61
CA PRO A 86 16.46 10.59 3.92
C PRO A 86 17.58 10.33 4.92
N THR A 87 17.73 11.23 5.90
CA THR A 87 18.71 11.10 6.99
C THR A 87 18.03 11.17 8.36
N GLY A 88 18.73 10.74 9.41
CA GLY A 88 18.24 10.80 10.78
C GLY A 88 16.92 10.05 11.00
N TRP A 89 15.94 10.71 11.62
CA TRP A 89 14.63 10.12 11.92
C TRP A 89 13.78 9.86 10.67
N GLN A 90 13.95 10.64 9.60
CA GLN A 90 13.24 10.39 8.34
C GLN A 90 13.68 9.05 7.74
N ALA A 91 14.97 8.71 7.81
CA ALA A 91 15.49 7.44 7.30
C ALA A 91 14.85 6.23 8.00
N ARG A 92 14.66 6.34 9.32
CA ARG A 92 14.00 5.28 10.11
C ARG A 92 12.53 5.14 9.73
N GLY A 93 11.80 6.26 9.61
CA GLY A 93 10.41 6.24 9.16
C GLY A 93 10.26 5.61 7.79
N ASP A 94 11.13 6.01 6.87
CA ASP A 94 11.19 5.51 5.49
C ASP A 94 11.46 4.01 5.44
N GLN A 95 12.47 3.51 6.17
CA GLN A 95 12.76 2.08 6.26
C GLN A 95 11.61 1.27 6.85
N ILE A 96 10.94 1.80 7.88
CA ILE A 96 9.80 1.12 8.51
C ILE A 96 8.66 0.98 7.49
N LEU A 97 8.32 2.04 6.78
CA LEU A 97 7.18 2.10 5.88
C LEU A 97 7.40 1.30 4.59
N HIS A 98 8.65 1.23 4.09
CA HIS A 98 8.98 0.56 2.83
C HIS A 98 9.53 -0.85 2.99
N TYR A 99 10.02 -1.24 4.17
CA TYR A 99 10.57 -2.59 4.40
C TYR A 99 9.91 -3.31 5.58
N ALA A 100 9.93 -2.72 6.77
CA ALA A 100 9.49 -3.45 7.97
C ALA A 100 7.99 -3.79 7.93
N VAL A 101 7.11 -2.81 7.68
CA VAL A 101 5.66 -3.04 7.63
C VAL A 101 5.29 -4.04 6.52
N PRO A 102 5.77 -3.90 5.27
CA PRO A 102 5.45 -4.84 4.20
C PRO A 102 5.87 -6.28 4.50
N VAL A 103 7.09 -6.48 5.04
CA VAL A 103 7.58 -7.82 5.41
C VAL A 103 6.77 -8.42 6.55
N LEU A 104 6.54 -7.66 7.62
CA LEU A 104 5.77 -8.14 8.77
C LEU A 104 4.33 -8.43 8.38
N TYR A 105 3.72 -7.61 7.51
CA TYR A 105 2.37 -7.84 7.03
C TYR A 105 2.29 -9.05 6.08
N ALA A 106 3.33 -9.31 5.27
CA ALA A 106 3.42 -10.53 4.46
C ALA A 106 3.50 -11.79 5.32
N ILE A 107 4.29 -11.75 6.40
CA ILE A 107 4.38 -12.84 7.39
C ILE A 107 3.01 -13.04 8.05
N ASP A 108 2.40 -11.97 8.56
CA ASP A 108 1.06 -12.02 9.15
C ASP A 108 0.03 -12.63 8.17
N TRP A 109 0.05 -12.17 6.92
CA TRP A 109 -0.81 -12.72 5.88
C TRP A 109 -0.54 -14.19 5.62
N LEU A 110 0.71 -14.67 5.67
CA LEU A 110 1.10 -16.06 5.39
C LEU A 110 0.76 -17.05 6.51
N PHE A 111 0.60 -16.59 7.74
CA PHE A 111 0.29 -17.49 8.87
C PHE A 111 -1.15 -17.39 9.37
N TRP A 112 -1.79 -16.21 9.33
CA TRP A 112 -3.09 -15.99 9.98
C TRP A 112 -4.28 -15.80 9.03
N VAL A 113 -4.07 -15.66 7.73
CA VAL A 113 -5.18 -15.52 6.76
C VAL A 113 -5.70 -16.89 6.33
N ARG A 114 -7.02 -17.08 6.40
CA ARG A 114 -7.69 -18.30 5.92
C ARG A 114 -7.44 -18.51 4.43
N ARG A 115 -6.96 -19.71 4.08
CA ARG A 115 -6.58 -20.10 2.72
C ARG A 115 -7.74 -20.57 1.86
N GLY A 116 -7.58 -20.46 0.54
CA GLY A 116 -8.53 -20.94 -0.47
C GLY A 116 -9.79 -20.08 -0.58
N ALA A 117 -9.77 -18.89 0.03
CA ALA A 117 -10.89 -17.95 0.02
C ALA A 117 -10.80 -16.95 -1.14
N LEU A 118 -9.67 -16.90 -1.87
CA LEU A 118 -9.44 -15.91 -2.91
C LEU A 118 -9.89 -16.37 -4.31
N LEU A 119 -10.51 -15.43 -5.01
CA LEU A 119 -11.03 -15.57 -6.35
C LEU A 119 -10.26 -14.63 -7.26
N TRP A 120 -10.04 -15.02 -8.52
CA TRP A 120 -9.30 -14.21 -9.50
C TRP A 120 -9.88 -12.81 -9.67
N ARG A 121 -11.22 -12.67 -9.59
CA ARG A 121 -11.87 -11.37 -9.63
C ARG A 121 -11.41 -10.41 -8.52
N HIS A 122 -10.94 -10.91 -7.38
CA HIS A 122 -10.44 -10.06 -6.29
C HIS A 122 -9.23 -9.24 -6.74
N ALA A 123 -8.35 -9.78 -7.59
CA ALA A 123 -7.23 -9.02 -8.15
C ALA A 123 -7.71 -7.79 -8.94
N LEU A 124 -8.82 -7.91 -9.66
CA LEU A 124 -9.46 -6.77 -10.35
C LEU A 124 -10.08 -5.78 -9.36
N TRP A 125 -10.81 -6.28 -8.34
CA TRP A 125 -11.41 -5.43 -7.32
C TRP A 125 -10.36 -4.64 -6.52
N TRP A 126 -9.18 -5.20 -6.30
CA TRP A 126 -8.08 -4.50 -5.62
C TRP A 126 -7.51 -3.33 -6.42
N LEU A 127 -7.78 -3.24 -7.72
CA LEU A 127 -7.40 -2.07 -8.52
C LEU A 127 -8.23 -0.82 -8.20
N LEU A 128 -9.38 -0.97 -7.53
CA LEU A 128 -10.23 0.18 -7.19
C LEU A 128 -9.51 1.21 -6.32
N PHE A 129 -8.75 0.76 -5.32
CA PHE A 129 -8.02 1.66 -4.44
C PHE A 129 -6.89 2.43 -5.15
N PRO A 130 -5.94 1.79 -5.87
CA PRO A 130 -4.91 2.51 -6.62
C PRO A 130 -5.50 3.35 -7.76
N ALA A 131 -6.60 2.95 -8.39
CA ALA A 131 -7.28 3.78 -9.38
C ALA A 131 -7.87 5.05 -8.75
N ALA A 132 -8.58 4.91 -7.61
CA ALA A 132 -9.09 6.05 -6.86
C ALA A 132 -7.96 6.98 -6.38
N TYR A 133 -6.86 6.40 -5.92
CA TYR A 133 -5.65 7.14 -5.56
C TYR A 133 -5.10 7.93 -6.73
N ALA A 134 -4.94 7.31 -7.90
CA ALA A 134 -4.41 7.99 -9.08
C ALA A 134 -5.31 9.17 -9.50
N VAL A 135 -6.63 8.97 -9.53
CA VAL A 135 -7.60 10.05 -9.80
C VAL A 135 -7.45 11.18 -8.79
N TYR A 136 -7.40 10.85 -7.50
CA TYR A 136 -7.18 11.83 -6.44
C TYR A 136 -5.87 12.60 -6.64
N THR A 137 -4.77 11.90 -6.91
CA THR A 137 -3.44 12.49 -7.08
C THR A 137 -3.38 13.43 -8.28
N LEU A 138 -4.00 13.08 -9.41
CA LEU A 138 -4.06 13.95 -10.58
C LEU A 138 -4.87 15.22 -10.29
N ILE A 139 -6.02 15.08 -9.63
CA ILE A 139 -6.87 16.23 -9.25
C ILE A 139 -6.13 17.11 -8.24
N HIS A 140 -5.58 16.53 -7.18
CA HIS A 140 -4.83 17.25 -6.15
C HIS A 140 -3.61 17.95 -6.74
N GLY A 141 -2.85 17.27 -7.60
CA GLY A 141 -1.69 17.83 -8.29
C GLY A 141 -2.06 18.99 -9.21
N HIS A 142 -3.15 18.89 -9.96
CA HIS A 142 -3.63 19.97 -10.83
C HIS A 142 -3.96 21.25 -10.04
N PHE A 143 -4.62 21.13 -8.88
CA PHE A 143 -5.02 22.29 -8.09
C PHE A 143 -3.93 22.81 -7.14
N SER A 144 -3.09 21.93 -6.60
CA SER A 144 -2.11 22.30 -5.56
C SER A 144 -0.68 22.48 -6.09
N GLY A 145 -0.42 22.04 -7.32
CA GLY A 145 0.90 21.93 -7.92
C GLY A 145 1.79 20.85 -7.26
N PHE A 146 1.23 19.99 -6.40
CA PHE A 146 1.98 18.97 -5.69
C PHE A 146 1.62 17.58 -6.17
N TYR A 147 2.59 16.91 -6.80
CA TYR A 147 2.54 15.49 -7.12
C TYR A 147 3.44 14.73 -6.13
N PRO A 148 2.95 13.63 -5.52
CA PRO A 148 3.71 12.89 -4.52
C PRO A 148 4.87 12.09 -5.12
N TYR A 149 4.87 11.84 -6.43
CA TYR A 149 5.89 11.04 -7.11
C TYR A 149 6.23 11.60 -8.49
N PRO A 150 7.49 11.51 -8.93
CA PRO A 150 7.91 12.03 -10.23
C PRO A 150 7.23 11.30 -11.41
N PHE A 151 6.95 10.00 -11.27
CA PHE A 151 6.33 9.20 -12.34
C PHE A 151 4.85 9.54 -12.61
N ILE A 152 4.23 10.41 -11.82
CA ILE A 152 2.85 10.89 -12.00
C ILE A 152 2.79 12.43 -12.10
N ASP A 153 3.94 13.11 -12.14
CA ASP A 153 4.03 14.56 -12.20
C ASP A 153 3.74 15.06 -13.61
N VAL A 154 2.47 15.39 -13.88
CA VAL A 154 2.01 15.78 -15.22
C VAL A 154 2.75 17.01 -15.76
N PRO A 155 3.01 18.08 -14.98
CA PRO A 155 3.88 19.18 -15.43
C PRO A 155 5.28 18.77 -15.86
N GLU A 156 5.89 17.79 -15.19
CA GLU A 156 7.27 17.36 -15.45
C GLU A 156 7.37 16.38 -16.63
N ILE A 157 6.55 15.32 -16.65
CA ILE A 157 6.65 14.23 -17.64
C ILE A 157 5.56 14.26 -18.72
N GLY A 158 4.59 15.18 -18.59
CA GLY A 158 3.46 15.28 -19.51
C GLY A 158 2.39 14.20 -19.30
N LEU A 159 1.21 14.44 -19.87
CA LEU A 159 0.05 13.56 -19.67
C LEU A 159 0.24 12.18 -20.32
N GLY A 160 0.89 12.12 -21.49
CA GLY A 160 1.12 10.88 -22.22
C GLY A 160 1.96 9.89 -21.42
N GLU A 161 3.12 10.32 -20.92
CA GLU A 161 3.99 9.49 -20.08
C GLU A 161 3.33 9.14 -18.75
N THR A 162 2.60 10.08 -18.14
CA THR A 162 1.81 9.82 -16.93
C THR A 162 0.84 8.65 -17.12
N VAL A 163 0.09 8.62 -18.23
CA VAL A 163 -0.85 7.54 -18.54
C VAL A 163 -0.13 6.20 -18.74
N VAL A 164 1.03 6.21 -19.41
CA VAL A 164 1.87 5.01 -19.59
C VAL A 164 2.36 4.48 -18.24
N ASN A 165 2.84 5.35 -17.35
CA ASN A 165 3.28 4.97 -16.00
C ASN A 165 2.13 4.41 -15.17
N MET A 166 0.93 5.00 -15.26
CA MET A 166 -0.27 4.48 -14.62
C MET A 166 -0.68 3.10 -15.17
N ALA A 167 -0.52 2.86 -16.48
CA ALA A 167 -0.77 1.55 -17.08
C ALA A 167 0.21 0.49 -16.57
N TRP A 168 1.51 0.81 -16.48
CA TRP A 168 2.51 -0.07 -15.86
C TRP A 168 2.21 -0.36 -14.40
N MET A 169 1.82 0.66 -13.62
CA MET A 169 1.42 0.49 -12.23
C MET A 169 0.21 -0.44 -12.10
N THR A 170 -0.80 -0.27 -12.96
CA THR A 170 -1.99 -1.12 -13.02
C THR A 170 -1.63 -2.57 -13.34
N ALA A 171 -0.76 -2.78 -14.34
CA ALA A 171 -0.26 -4.10 -14.70
C ALA A 171 0.51 -4.74 -13.54
N GLY A 172 1.35 -3.96 -12.85
CA GLY A 172 2.08 -4.40 -11.65
C GLY A 172 1.12 -4.85 -10.54
N PHE A 173 0.09 -4.05 -10.23
CA PHE A 173 -0.91 -4.41 -9.21
C PHE A 173 -1.70 -5.65 -9.59
N LEU A 174 -2.08 -5.78 -10.87
CA LEU A 174 -2.78 -6.95 -11.35
C LEU A 174 -1.89 -8.20 -11.27
N GLY A 175 -0.63 -8.10 -11.69
CA GLY A 175 0.37 -9.16 -11.59
C GLY A 175 0.57 -9.61 -10.13
N LEU A 176 0.81 -8.67 -9.22
CA LEU A 176 0.93 -8.96 -7.79
C LEU A 176 -0.35 -9.56 -7.21
N GLY A 177 -1.51 -9.02 -7.58
CA GLY A 177 -2.80 -9.53 -7.12
C GLY A 177 -3.05 -10.97 -7.58
N THR A 178 -2.74 -11.28 -8.84
CA THR A 178 -2.82 -12.66 -9.35
C THR A 178 -1.84 -13.60 -8.67
N LEU A 179 -0.63 -13.14 -8.34
CA LEU A 179 0.35 -13.91 -7.57
C LEU A 179 -0.20 -14.25 -6.17
N VAL A 180 -0.76 -13.26 -5.46
CA VAL A 180 -1.36 -13.48 -4.13
C VAL A 180 -2.52 -14.49 -4.18
N VAL A 181 -3.40 -14.38 -5.19
CA VAL A 181 -4.49 -15.36 -5.40
C VAL A 181 -3.93 -16.76 -5.70
N THR A 182 -2.85 -16.84 -6.48
CA THR A 182 -2.19 -18.11 -6.81
C THR A 182 -1.61 -18.77 -5.56
N ILE A 183 -0.86 -18.02 -4.76
CA ILE A 183 -0.27 -18.49 -3.50
C ILE A 183 -1.36 -19.00 -2.54
N ASP A 184 -2.45 -18.25 -2.36
CA ASP A 184 -3.59 -18.66 -1.52
C ASP A 184 -4.15 -20.04 -1.93
N ARG A 185 -4.36 -20.23 -3.24
CA ARG A 185 -4.90 -21.47 -3.80
C ARG A 185 -3.91 -22.63 -3.71
N LEU A 186 -2.62 -22.40 -3.93
CA LEU A 186 -1.58 -23.42 -3.83
C LEU A 186 -1.44 -23.93 -2.39
N ILE A 187 -1.39 -23.03 -1.41
CA ILE A 187 -1.31 -23.40 0.01
C ILE A 187 -2.54 -24.22 0.42
N CYS A 188 -3.75 -23.79 0.02
CA CYS A 188 -4.98 -24.53 0.30
C CYS A 188 -4.96 -25.95 -0.29
N ARG A 189 -4.56 -26.08 -1.56
CA ARG A 189 -4.46 -27.39 -2.24
C ARG A 189 -3.43 -28.31 -1.57
N TYR A 190 -2.29 -27.78 -1.16
CA TYR A 190 -1.26 -28.55 -0.47
C TYR A 190 -1.75 -29.07 0.89
N GLY A 191 -2.40 -28.22 1.68
CA GLY A 191 -3.00 -28.62 2.96
C GLY A 191 -4.05 -29.72 2.80
N ALA A 192 -4.93 -29.59 1.79
CA ALA A 192 -5.97 -30.59 1.50
C ALA A 192 -5.38 -31.94 1.05
N ARG A 193 -4.29 -31.95 0.26
CA ARG A 193 -3.59 -33.18 -0.14
C ARG A 193 -2.96 -33.88 1.05
N LYS A 194 -2.27 -33.14 1.93
CA LYS A 194 -1.64 -33.70 3.13
C LYS A 194 -2.66 -34.33 4.08
N ALA A 195 -3.81 -33.70 4.27
CA ALA A 195 -4.89 -34.23 5.11
C ALA A 195 -5.55 -35.51 4.56
N ARG A 196 -5.50 -35.76 3.24
CA ARG A 196 -6.02 -36.99 2.61
C ARG A 196 -5.03 -38.15 2.64
N ALA A 197 -3.75 -37.88 2.91
CA ALA A 197 -2.68 -38.86 2.95
C ALA A 197 -2.38 -39.39 4.37
N LEU A 198 -3.08 -38.85 5.38
CA LEU A 198 -3.09 -39.27 6.78
C LEU A 198 -4.37 -40.05 7.07
#